data_AF-A0A418JL03-F1
#
_entry.id   AF-A0A418JL03-F1
#
_cell.length_a   1.000
_cell.length_b   1.000
_cell.length_c   1.000
_cell.angle_alpha   90.00
_cell.angle_beta   90.00
_cell.angle_gamma   90.00
#
_symmetry.space_group_name_H-M   'P 1'
#
loop_
_entity.id
_entity.type
_entity.pdbx_description
1 polymer ?
#
loop_
_entity_poly.entity_id
_entity_poly.type
_entity_poly.pdbx_seq_one_letter_code
_entity_poly.pdbx_strand_id
1 'polypeptide(L)'
;MLESNLSIIASTLTIIGFFISIFIKQHSINNSQKINGNNNSIDNHQSFIINENNTYNDVKNLINNQNTENEWLNTFLILGVFLVTITLFIKFNHLIITISCLFTLITSFIIWTKLVKYHLSMRAFLFYAIKYILISSILLTGLFFNPVLVSNLENNLPPLDKSNSISFIISIFTMSTSTYTYLKNLGIPSYETFVIFFRFLSLIFIYLMLYDDIKKNSFLKKTAQFYKNTGRLFFSYFLLSLYLCSVLYLMHFYHFQGFTRTILNPVFDWLGIPHK
;
A
#
# COMPACT_ATOMS: atom_id res chain seq x y z
N MET A 1 6.74 9.81 -28.70
CA MET A 1 5.59 9.19 -27.98
C MET A 1 5.91 7.78 -27.49
N LEU A 2 6.55 6.92 -28.30
CA LEU A 2 7.00 5.58 -27.89
C LEU A 2 8.04 5.61 -26.76
N GLU A 3 9.01 6.53 -26.83
CA GLU A 3 10.07 6.71 -25.81
C GLU A 3 9.55 7.17 -24.45
N SER A 4 8.48 7.98 -24.45
CA SER A 4 7.75 8.40 -23.25
C SER A 4 7.12 7.21 -22.54
N ASN A 5 6.44 6.34 -23.31
CA ASN A 5 5.81 5.14 -22.78
C ASN A 5 6.86 4.11 -22.34
N LEU A 6 7.99 4.00 -23.06
CA LEU A 6 9.12 3.16 -22.66
C LEU A 6 9.76 3.66 -21.36
N SER A 7 9.89 4.97 -21.17
CA SER A 7 10.43 5.56 -19.94
C SER A 7 9.51 5.34 -18.75
N ILE A 8 8.19 5.40 -18.96
CA ILE A 8 7.18 5.10 -17.95
C ILE A 8 7.25 3.62 -17.59
N ILE A 9 7.25 2.73 -18.59
CA ILE A 9 7.39 1.27 -18.38
C ILE A 9 8.69 0.96 -17.65
N ALA A 10 9.81 1.55 -18.05
CA ALA A 10 11.12 1.38 -17.41
C ALA A 10 11.13 1.92 -15.97
N SER A 11 10.47 3.05 -15.69
CA SER A 11 10.34 3.60 -14.33
C SER A 11 9.47 2.72 -13.43
N THR A 12 8.37 2.17 -13.95
CA THR A 12 7.57 1.17 -13.23
C THR A 12 8.33 -0.13 -13.01
N LEU A 13 9.11 -0.59 -14.00
CA LEU A 13 9.95 -1.79 -13.87
C LEU A 13 11.10 -1.60 -12.87
N THR A 14 11.68 -0.40 -12.78
CA THR A 14 12.72 -0.09 -11.78
C THR A 14 12.13 0.04 -10.38
N ILE A 15 10.96 0.64 -10.21
CA ILE A 15 10.26 0.67 -8.92
C ILE A 15 9.86 -0.75 -8.49
N ILE A 16 9.27 -1.54 -9.40
CA ILE A 16 8.93 -2.95 -9.15
C ILE A 16 10.20 -3.77 -8.86
N GLY A 17 11.29 -3.54 -9.59
CA GLY A 17 12.59 -4.17 -9.37
C GLY A 17 13.21 -3.82 -8.01
N PHE A 18 13.02 -2.58 -7.54
CA PHE A 18 13.48 -2.14 -6.22
C PHE A 18 12.69 -2.84 -5.10
N PHE A 19 11.37 -2.93 -5.24
CA PHE A 19 10.53 -3.69 -4.30
C PHE A 19 10.84 -5.20 -4.33
N ILE A 20 11.05 -5.79 -5.51
CA ILE A 20 11.45 -7.19 -5.66
C ILE A 20 12.83 -7.43 -5.01
N SER A 21 13.80 -6.53 -5.18
CA SER A 21 15.13 -6.67 -4.57
C SER A 21 15.08 -6.61 -3.04
N ILE A 22 14.23 -5.74 -2.49
CA ILE A 22 13.95 -5.69 -1.04
C ILE A 22 13.29 -7.00 -0.55
N PHE A 23 12.42 -7.62 -1.36
CA PHE A 23 11.78 -8.91 -1.01
C PHE A 23 12.65 -10.15 -1.25
N ILE A 24 13.55 -10.13 -2.24
CA ILE A 24 14.50 -11.23 -2.49
C ILE A 24 15.56 -11.25 -1.39
N LYS A 25 15.98 -10.09 -0.87
CA LYS A 25 16.95 -10.03 0.24
C LYS A 25 16.40 -10.65 1.54
N GLN A 26 15.08 -10.78 1.69
CA GLN A 26 14.45 -11.45 2.84
C GLN A 26 14.36 -12.98 2.72
N HIS A 27 14.82 -13.60 1.62
CA HIS A 27 14.73 -15.05 1.41
C HIS A 27 16.06 -15.81 1.31
N SER A 28 17.20 -15.20 1.67
CA SER A 28 18.42 -15.94 1.97
C SER A 28 18.36 -16.56 3.38
N ILE A 29 17.38 -17.44 3.61
CA ILE A 29 17.47 -18.41 4.70
C ILE A 29 18.37 -19.52 4.17
N ASN A 30 19.63 -19.50 4.59
CA ASN A 30 20.56 -20.61 4.46
C ASN A 30 19.90 -21.86 5.06
N ASN A 31 19.49 -22.80 4.21
CA ASN A 31 19.19 -24.15 4.66
C ASN A 31 19.40 -25.17 3.54
N SER A 32 20.53 -25.88 3.65
CA SER A 32 20.81 -27.29 3.34
C SER A 32 22.29 -27.36 2.94
N GLN A 33 23.11 -28.30 3.40
CA GLN A 33 22.87 -29.74 3.47
C GLN A 33 23.72 -30.38 4.59
N LYS A 34 23.11 -31.32 5.32
CA LYS A 34 23.85 -32.40 5.97
C LYS A 34 24.53 -33.22 4.88
N ILE A 35 25.87 -33.30 4.93
CA ILE A 35 26.63 -34.40 4.34
C ILE A 35 27.11 -35.24 5.53
N ASN A 36 26.47 -36.39 5.73
CA ASN A 36 27.06 -37.46 6.53
C ASN A 36 28.13 -38.13 5.66
N GLY A 37 29.40 -37.87 6.00
CA GLY A 37 30.58 -38.57 5.51
C GLY A 37 31.44 -38.94 6.71
N ASN A 38 31.88 -40.19 6.74
CA ASN A 38 32.33 -40.96 7.89
C ASN A 38 33.67 -40.52 8.54
N ASN A 39 33.80 -40.84 9.83
CA ASN A 39 35.02 -41.10 10.64
C ASN A 39 36.19 -40.09 10.66
N ASN A 40 36.28 -39.29 11.73
CA ASN A 40 37.20 -39.49 12.88
C ASN A 40 37.36 -38.20 13.69
N SER A 41 37.41 -38.37 15.01
CA SER A 41 37.99 -37.49 16.03
C SER A 41 37.61 -36.00 16.02
N ILE A 42 36.98 -35.55 17.10
CA ILE A 42 37.53 -34.57 18.07
C ILE A 42 36.36 -34.20 19.01
N ASP A 43 36.41 -34.68 20.25
CA ASP A 43 35.64 -34.09 21.34
C ASP A 43 36.15 -32.67 21.55
N ASN A 44 35.33 -31.67 21.23
CA ASN A 44 35.48 -30.32 21.73
C ASN A 44 34.10 -29.78 22.12
N HIS A 45 33.71 -30.05 23.36
CA HIS A 45 32.72 -29.26 24.05
C HIS A 45 33.32 -27.88 24.37
N GLN A 46 33.19 -26.95 23.43
CA GLN A 46 33.20 -25.51 23.74
C GLN A 46 31.79 -24.98 23.55
N SER A 47 31.03 -24.96 24.65
CA SER A 47 29.82 -24.15 24.75
C SER A 47 30.23 -22.68 24.74
N PHE A 48 30.03 -21.99 23.62
CA PHE A 48 30.01 -20.54 23.61
C PHE A 48 28.74 -20.08 24.35
N ILE A 49 28.89 -19.77 25.62
CA ILE A 49 27.92 -18.98 26.37
C ILE A 49 28.21 -17.52 25.99
N ILE A 50 27.37 -16.93 25.15
CA ILE A 50 27.35 -15.48 24.97
C ILE A 50 26.61 -14.93 26.18
N ASN A 51 27.34 -14.49 27.20
CA ASN A 51 26.77 -13.64 28.24
C ASN A 51 26.57 -12.25 27.64
N GLU A 52 25.34 -11.93 27.23
CA GLU A 52 24.92 -10.53 27.00
C GLU A 52 24.92 -9.81 28.35
N ASN A 53 26.00 -9.09 28.64
CA ASN A 53 26.17 -8.32 29.86
C ASN A 53 25.52 -6.92 29.79
N ASN A 54 24.45 -6.76 29.01
CA ASN A 54 23.70 -5.51 28.98
C ASN A 54 22.53 -5.62 29.96
N THR A 55 22.57 -4.84 31.03
CA THR A 55 21.46 -4.78 31.98
C THR A 55 20.31 -3.95 31.40
N TYR A 56 19.10 -4.16 31.91
CA TYR A 56 17.92 -3.35 31.56
C TYR A 56 18.18 -1.83 31.73
N ASN A 57 19.07 -1.45 32.65
CA ASN A 57 19.47 -0.06 32.86
C ASN A 57 20.34 0.51 31.71
N ASP A 58 21.11 -0.31 31.01
CA ASP A 58 21.91 0.12 29.85
C ASP A 58 21.00 0.40 28.63
N VAL A 59 19.97 -0.43 28.43
CA VAL A 59 18.94 -0.21 27.40
C VAL A 59 18.07 1.02 27.75
N LYS A 60 17.73 1.19 29.03
CA LYS A 60 16.96 2.35 29.51
C LYS A 60 17.73 3.67 29.36
N ASN A 61 19.04 3.67 29.58
CA ASN A 61 19.89 4.84 29.36
C ASN A 61 20.07 5.17 27.87
N LEU A 62 20.09 4.17 26.98
CA LEU A 62 20.08 4.39 25.52
C LEU A 62 18.76 5.00 25.02
N ILE A 63 17.62 4.63 25.61
CA ILE A 63 16.30 5.20 25.28
C ILE A 63 16.19 6.65 25.77
N ASN A 64 16.74 6.97 26.95
CA ASN A 64 16.74 8.34 27.48
C ASN A 64 17.68 9.31 26.75
N ASN A 65 18.63 8.81 25.95
CA ASN A 65 19.59 9.62 25.20
C ASN A 65 19.20 9.81 23.72
N GLN A 66 17.98 9.42 23.33
CA GLN A 66 17.44 9.73 22.00
C GLN A 66 17.03 11.20 21.96
N ASN A 67 17.90 12.03 21.39
CA ASN A 67 17.59 13.42 21.05
C ASN A 67 16.26 13.50 20.28
N THR A 68 15.27 14.15 20.88
CA THR A 68 13.98 14.50 20.26
C THR A 68 14.14 15.29 18.96
N GLU A 69 15.31 15.90 18.67
CA GLU A 69 15.61 16.58 17.40
C GLU A 69 15.47 15.66 16.18
N ASN A 70 15.83 14.38 16.30
CA ASN A 70 15.71 13.44 15.19
C ASN A 70 14.25 13.01 14.95
N GLU A 71 13.39 13.01 15.97
CA GLU A 71 11.98 12.65 15.81
C GLU A 71 11.20 13.71 15.01
N TRP A 72 11.45 14.99 15.28
CA TRP A 72 10.84 16.08 14.52
C TRP A 72 11.31 16.09 13.07
N LEU A 73 12.62 15.95 12.82
CA LEU A 73 13.17 15.85 11.46
C LEU A 73 12.60 14.65 10.70
N ASN A 74 12.49 13.49 11.36
CA ASN A 74 11.91 12.30 10.75
C ASN A 74 10.42 12.50 10.45
N THR A 75 9.68 13.17 11.33
CA THR A 75 8.27 13.53 11.12
C THR A 75 8.08 14.49 9.95
N PHE A 76 8.90 15.53 9.84
CA PHE A 76 8.89 16.46 8.71
C PHE A 76 9.25 15.77 7.39
N LEU A 77 10.24 14.87 7.39
CA LEU A 77 10.61 14.07 6.22
C LEU A 77 9.46 13.15 5.79
N ILE A 78 8.81 12.46 6.73
CA ILE A 78 7.65 11.59 6.44
C ILE A 78 6.51 12.42 5.84
N LEU A 79 6.23 13.59 6.40
CA LEU A 79 5.15 14.48 5.93
C LEU A 79 5.47 15.04 4.54
N GLY A 80 6.75 15.38 4.27
CA GLY A 80 7.24 15.77 2.95
C GLY A 80 7.12 14.65 1.91
N VAL A 81 7.53 13.43 2.25
CA VAL A 81 7.40 12.25 1.37
C VAL A 81 5.94 11.94 1.09
N PHE A 82 5.07 12.03 2.10
CA PHE A 82 3.63 11.83 1.95
C PHE A 82 3.02 12.86 0.98
N LEU A 83 3.38 14.14 1.12
CA LEU A 83 2.93 15.21 0.21
C LEU A 83 3.38 14.96 -1.24
N VAL A 84 4.65 14.57 -1.45
CA VAL A 84 5.18 14.22 -2.78
C VAL A 84 4.42 13.03 -3.36
N THR A 85 4.14 12.01 -2.55
CA THR A 85 3.43 10.81 -3.00
C THR A 85 2.01 11.12 -3.44
N ILE A 86 1.29 11.96 -2.68
CA ILE A 86 -0.07 12.40 -3.04
C ILE A 86 -0.05 13.30 -4.27
N THR A 87 0.95 14.17 -4.40
CA THR A 87 1.11 15.03 -5.58
C THR A 87 1.29 14.20 -6.85
N LEU A 88 2.16 13.19 -6.80
CA LEU A 88 2.33 12.25 -7.91
C LEU A 88 1.06 11.43 -8.16
N PHE A 89 0.36 11.04 -7.10
CA PHE A 89 -0.94 10.35 -7.22
C PHE A 89 -1.96 11.20 -7.98
N ILE A 90 -2.12 12.47 -7.63
CA ILE A 90 -3.05 13.37 -8.31
C ILE A 90 -2.62 13.57 -9.76
N LYS A 91 -1.34 13.86 -10.01
CA LYS A 91 -0.84 14.15 -11.37
C LYS A 91 -0.98 12.97 -12.33
N PHE A 92 -0.86 11.75 -11.82
CA PHE A 92 -0.91 10.52 -12.60
C PHE A 92 -2.12 9.66 -12.24
N ASN A 93 -3.21 10.26 -11.75
CA ASN A 93 -4.34 9.53 -11.19
C ASN A 93 -4.90 8.46 -12.14
N HIS A 94 -5.21 8.83 -13.38
CA HIS A 94 -5.70 7.89 -14.40
C HIS A 94 -4.69 6.77 -14.70
N LEU A 95 -3.41 7.11 -14.79
CA LEU A 95 -2.34 6.16 -15.05
C LEU A 95 -2.17 5.17 -13.90
N ILE A 96 -2.18 5.65 -12.65
CA ILE A 96 -2.02 4.83 -11.44
C ILE A 96 -3.21 3.88 -11.29
N ILE A 97 -4.44 4.34 -11.53
CA ILE A 97 -5.62 3.46 -11.52
C ILE A 97 -5.54 2.42 -12.64
N THR A 98 -5.09 2.80 -13.84
CA THR A 98 -4.89 1.86 -14.95
C THR A 98 -3.85 0.78 -14.61
N ILE A 99 -2.71 1.17 -14.03
CA ILE A 99 -1.69 0.24 -13.54
C ILE A 99 -2.27 -0.67 -12.44
N SER A 100 -3.10 -0.12 -11.56
CA SER A 100 -3.78 -0.91 -10.51
C SER A 100 -4.69 -1.98 -11.11
N CYS A 101 -5.42 -1.66 -12.20
CA CYS A 101 -6.22 -2.64 -12.94
C CYS A 101 -5.34 -3.75 -13.52
N LEU A 102 -4.24 -3.39 -14.20
CA LEU A 102 -3.30 -4.36 -14.76
C LEU A 102 -2.67 -5.25 -13.68
N PHE A 103 -2.28 -4.65 -12.55
CA PHE A 103 -1.71 -5.38 -11.43
C PHE A 103 -2.72 -6.33 -10.78
N THR A 104 -3.99 -5.94 -10.72
CA THR A 104 -5.09 -6.82 -10.26
C THR A 104 -5.28 -8.01 -11.21
N LEU A 105 -5.22 -7.80 -12.53
CA LEU A 105 -5.27 -8.88 -13.52
C LEU A 105 -4.09 -9.86 -13.39
N ILE A 106 -2.86 -9.33 -13.29
CA ILE A 106 -1.66 -10.15 -13.08
C ILE A 106 -1.79 -10.95 -11.78
N THR A 107 -2.22 -10.31 -10.69
CA THR A 107 -2.41 -10.98 -9.40
C THR A 107 -3.47 -12.09 -9.50
N SER A 108 -4.60 -11.83 -10.17
CA SER A 108 -5.64 -12.83 -10.41
C SER A 108 -5.09 -14.04 -11.16
N PHE A 109 -4.26 -13.82 -12.19
CA PHE A 109 -3.59 -14.91 -12.91
C PHE A 109 -2.63 -15.69 -12.01
N ILE A 110 -1.81 -15.01 -11.20
CA ILE A 110 -0.92 -15.65 -10.22
C ILE A 110 -1.74 -16.51 -9.24
N ILE A 111 -2.86 -16.01 -8.73
CA ILE A 111 -3.71 -16.79 -7.82
C ILE A 111 -4.36 -17.98 -8.52
N TRP A 112 -4.83 -17.81 -9.76
CA TRP A 112 -5.34 -18.92 -10.56
C TRP A 112 -4.30 -20.05 -10.67
N THR A 113 -3.07 -19.72 -11.03
CA THR A 113 -1.99 -20.74 -11.13
C THR A 113 -1.73 -21.42 -9.78
N LYS A 114 -1.78 -20.70 -8.65
CA LYS A 114 -1.65 -21.30 -7.31
C LYS A 114 -2.81 -22.23 -6.98
N LEU A 115 -4.05 -21.84 -7.29
CA LEU A 115 -5.23 -22.66 -7.02
C LEU A 115 -5.16 -23.99 -7.76
N VAL A 116 -4.75 -23.96 -9.03
CA VAL A 116 -4.50 -25.16 -9.84
C VAL A 116 -3.33 -25.97 -9.27
N LYS A 117 -2.18 -25.34 -9.01
CA LYS A 117 -0.97 -25.98 -8.49
C LYS A 117 -1.20 -26.72 -7.16
N TYR A 118 -2.06 -26.19 -6.30
CA TYR A 118 -2.36 -26.78 -4.99
C TYR A 118 -3.62 -27.65 -4.98
N HIS A 119 -4.22 -27.94 -6.14
CA HIS A 119 -5.42 -28.76 -6.27
C HIS A 119 -6.56 -28.33 -5.34
N LEU A 120 -6.75 -27.02 -5.19
CA LEU A 120 -7.74 -26.45 -4.27
C LEU A 120 -9.16 -26.61 -4.83
N SER A 121 -10.14 -26.77 -3.93
CA SER A 121 -11.54 -26.97 -4.31
C SER A 121 -12.16 -25.76 -5.00
N MET A 122 -13.27 -26.02 -5.73
CA MET A 122 -14.07 -24.98 -6.41
C MET A 122 -14.52 -23.85 -5.49
N ARG A 123 -14.68 -24.10 -4.19
CA ARG A 123 -15.03 -23.05 -3.20
C ARG A 123 -13.96 -21.97 -3.11
N ALA A 124 -12.68 -22.35 -3.13
CA ALA A 124 -11.57 -21.41 -3.11
C ALA A 124 -11.49 -20.62 -4.44
N PHE A 125 -11.71 -21.31 -5.57
CA PHE A 125 -11.80 -20.65 -6.87
C PHE A 125 -12.88 -19.56 -6.90
N LEU A 126 -14.09 -19.88 -6.46
CA LEU A 126 -15.21 -18.94 -6.45
C LEU A 126 -14.96 -17.75 -5.52
N PHE A 127 -14.35 -17.97 -4.35
CA PHE A 127 -13.97 -16.90 -3.43
C PHE A 127 -13.01 -15.88 -4.08
N TYR A 128 -11.92 -16.35 -4.67
CA TYR A 128 -10.94 -15.46 -5.30
C TYR A 128 -11.46 -14.84 -6.59
N ALA A 129 -12.30 -15.54 -7.36
CA ALA A 129 -12.96 -14.99 -8.54
C ALA A 129 -13.86 -13.80 -8.17
N ILE A 130 -14.77 -13.96 -7.20
CA ILE A 130 -15.62 -12.87 -6.72
C ILE A 130 -14.77 -11.69 -6.22
N LYS A 131 -13.73 -11.98 -5.43
CA LYS A 131 -12.82 -10.96 -4.91
C LYS A 131 -12.22 -10.10 -6.02
N TYR A 132 -11.59 -10.71 -7.03
CA TYR A 132 -10.90 -9.95 -8.07
C TYR A 132 -11.85 -9.29 -9.07
N ILE A 133 -13.02 -9.87 -9.33
CA ILE A 133 -14.07 -9.21 -10.11
C ILE A 133 -14.52 -7.92 -9.42
N LEU A 134 -14.79 -7.98 -8.11
CA LEU A 134 -15.24 -6.81 -7.34
C LEU A 134 -14.14 -5.75 -7.23
N ILE A 135 -12.89 -6.13 -6.96
CA ILE A 135 -11.76 -5.17 -6.95
C ILE A 135 -11.62 -4.50 -8.33
N SER A 136 -11.71 -5.28 -9.41
CA SER A 136 -11.62 -4.74 -10.77
C SER A 136 -12.77 -3.79 -11.08
N SER A 137 -13.99 -4.12 -10.64
CA SER A 137 -15.17 -3.25 -10.77
C SER A 137 -15.00 -1.94 -9.99
N ILE A 138 -14.48 -1.98 -8.76
CA ILE A 138 -14.19 -0.77 -7.97
C ILE A 138 -13.14 0.11 -8.66
N LEU A 139 -12.07 -0.48 -9.18
CA LEU A 139 -11.03 0.26 -9.89
C LEU A 139 -11.54 0.86 -11.21
N LEU A 140 -12.31 0.09 -11.98
CA LEU A 140 -12.89 0.52 -13.25
C LEU A 140 -13.89 1.67 -13.04
N THR A 141 -14.78 1.55 -12.06
CA THR A 141 -15.68 2.65 -11.68
C THR A 141 -14.90 3.86 -11.20
N GLY A 142 -13.82 3.66 -10.43
CA GLY A 142 -12.93 4.74 -10.03
C GLY A 142 -12.19 5.42 -11.19
N LEU A 143 -12.02 4.77 -12.34
CA LEU A 143 -11.46 5.36 -13.55
C LEU A 143 -12.49 6.22 -14.30
N PHE A 144 -13.75 5.78 -14.37
CA PHE A 144 -14.83 6.50 -15.04
C PHE A 144 -15.42 7.65 -14.21
N PHE A 145 -15.54 7.47 -12.89
CA PHE A 145 -16.11 8.45 -11.97
C PHE A 145 -15.01 9.23 -11.24
N ASN A 146 -14.15 9.90 -12.01
CA ASN A 146 -13.11 10.77 -11.46
C ASN A 146 -13.75 12.07 -10.91
N PRO A 147 -13.61 12.43 -9.62
CA PRO A 147 -14.18 13.67 -9.08
C PRO A 147 -13.59 14.89 -9.79
N VAL A 148 -14.45 15.87 -10.10
CA VAL A 148 -14.07 17.13 -10.75
C VAL A 148 -12.94 17.85 -10.00
N LEU A 149 -12.91 17.71 -8.68
CA LEU A 149 -11.88 18.30 -7.83
C LEU A 149 -10.49 17.71 -8.10
N VAL A 150 -10.40 16.40 -8.38
CA VAL A 150 -9.13 15.72 -8.69
C VAL A 150 -8.67 16.09 -10.10
N SER A 151 -9.59 16.13 -11.08
CA SER A 151 -9.24 16.51 -12.46
C SER A 151 -8.84 17.99 -12.58
N ASN A 152 -9.50 18.89 -11.85
CA ASN A 152 -9.10 20.30 -11.80
C ASN A 152 -7.70 20.47 -11.22
N LEU A 153 -7.38 19.75 -10.15
CA LEU A 153 -6.04 19.79 -9.56
C LEU A 153 -4.99 19.19 -10.50
N GLU A 154 -5.27 18.05 -11.14
CA GLU A 154 -4.39 17.41 -12.13
C GLU A 154 -4.01 18.37 -13.28
N ASN A 155 -4.99 19.13 -13.80
CA ASN A 155 -4.81 20.10 -14.87
C ASN A 155 -4.04 21.36 -14.43
N ASN A 156 -4.22 21.79 -13.19
CA ASN A 156 -3.57 22.99 -12.65
C ASN A 156 -2.13 22.72 -12.15
N LEU A 157 -1.74 21.46 -11.99
CA LEU A 157 -0.37 21.12 -11.58
C LEU A 157 0.62 21.39 -12.71
N PRO A 158 1.78 22.03 -12.42
CA PRO A 158 2.77 22.34 -13.44
C PRO A 158 3.25 21.08 -14.18
N PRO A 159 3.83 21.22 -15.39
CA PRO A 159 4.42 20.09 -16.12
C PRO A 159 5.73 19.63 -15.49
N LEU A 160 6.09 18.35 -15.68
CA LEU A 160 7.38 17.81 -15.25
C LEU A 160 8.47 18.28 -16.23
N ASP A 161 9.53 18.88 -15.70
CA ASP A 161 10.71 19.20 -16.49
C ASP A 161 11.55 17.92 -16.67
N LYS A 162 11.82 17.56 -17.93
CA LYS A 162 12.57 16.35 -18.31
C LYS A 162 13.97 16.65 -18.83
N SER A 163 14.41 17.91 -18.76
CA SER A 163 15.68 18.37 -19.35
C SER A 163 16.90 17.76 -18.68
N ASN A 164 16.92 17.67 -17.34
CA ASN A 164 17.98 17.03 -16.56
C ASN A 164 17.45 16.62 -15.17
N SER A 165 18.26 15.89 -14.41
CA SER A 165 17.87 15.35 -13.09
C SER A 165 17.56 16.45 -12.05
N ILE A 166 18.29 17.57 -12.08
CA ILE A 166 18.10 18.68 -11.14
C ILE A 166 16.77 19.38 -11.43
N SER A 167 16.53 19.75 -12.68
CA SER A 167 15.28 20.36 -13.13
C SER A 167 14.08 19.45 -12.88
N PHE A 168 14.24 18.14 -13.08
CA PHE A 168 13.21 17.15 -12.75
C PHE A 168 12.85 17.17 -11.27
N ILE A 169 13.85 17.12 -10.38
CA ILE A 169 13.63 17.18 -8.92
C ILE A 169 12.97 18.51 -8.53
N ILE A 170 13.45 19.64 -9.06
CA ILE A 170 12.86 20.96 -8.81
C ILE A 170 11.40 21.02 -9.28
N SER A 171 11.07 20.40 -10.40
CA SER A 171 9.69 20.34 -10.89
C SER A 171 8.77 19.53 -9.96
N ILE A 172 9.26 18.45 -9.35
CA ILE A 172 8.51 17.68 -8.34
C ILE A 172 8.28 18.52 -7.07
N PHE A 173 9.30 19.22 -6.59
CA PHE A 173 9.15 20.12 -5.44
C PHE A 173 8.12 21.22 -5.73
N THR A 174 8.18 21.82 -6.92
CA THR A 174 7.26 22.87 -7.36
C THR A 174 5.81 22.38 -7.48
N MET A 175 5.60 21.14 -7.97
CA MET A 175 4.27 20.53 -7.95
C MET A 175 3.78 20.26 -6.53
N SER A 176 4.67 19.83 -5.65
CA SER A 176 4.32 19.50 -4.27
C SER A 176 3.91 20.74 -3.49
N THR A 177 4.64 21.86 -3.66
CA THR A 177 4.26 23.15 -3.07
C THR A 177 2.95 23.69 -3.65
N SER A 178 2.71 23.51 -4.95
CA SER A 178 1.45 23.88 -5.60
C SER A 178 0.28 23.05 -5.07
N THR A 179 0.47 21.74 -4.89
CA THR A 179 -0.51 20.83 -4.29
C THR A 179 -0.84 21.22 -2.86
N TYR A 180 0.18 21.49 -2.04
CA TYR A 180 -0.03 21.96 -0.66
C TYR A 180 -0.82 23.26 -0.62
N THR A 181 -0.47 24.23 -1.47
CA THR A 181 -1.16 25.53 -1.54
C THR A 181 -2.63 25.35 -1.93
N TYR A 182 -2.91 24.47 -2.90
CA TYR A 182 -4.27 24.14 -3.30
C TYR A 182 -5.04 23.49 -2.15
N LEU A 183 -4.48 22.45 -1.51
CA LEU A 183 -5.12 21.78 -0.37
C LEU A 183 -5.37 22.75 0.79
N LYS A 184 -4.42 23.65 1.08
CA LYS A 184 -4.57 24.71 2.08
C LYS A 184 -5.73 25.65 1.74
N ASN A 185 -5.89 26.02 0.47
CA ASN A 185 -6.98 26.88 0.01
C ASN A 185 -8.36 26.19 0.14
N LEU A 186 -8.41 24.85 0.04
CA LEU A 186 -9.63 24.07 0.32
C LEU A 186 -9.94 23.95 1.84
N GLY A 187 -9.06 24.46 2.71
CA GLY A 187 -9.21 24.45 4.15
C GLY A 187 -8.97 23.08 4.78
N ILE A 188 -7.70 22.69 4.95
CA ILE A 188 -7.36 21.43 5.65
C ILE A 188 -7.68 21.57 7.15
N PRO A 189 -8.46 20.65 7.77
CA PRO A 189 -9.16 19.51 7.19
C PRO A 189 -10.54 19.88 6.60
N SER A 190 -10.87 19.38 5.41
CA SER A 190 -12.20 19.52 4.79
C SER A 190 -12.65 18.26 4.04
N TYR A 191 -13.95 18.13 3.79
CA TYR A 191 -14.51 17.02 3.01
C TYR A 191 -13.87 16.89 1.63
N GLU A 192 -13.57 18.01 0.98
CA GLU A 192 -12.89 18.06 -0.31
C GLU A 192 -11.48 17.48 -0.25
N THR A 193 -10.72 17.79 0.81
CA THR A 193 -9.40 17.19 1.02
C THR A 193 -9.51 15.69 1.30
N PHE A 194 -10.53 15.25 2.07
CA PHE A 194 -10.77 13.83 2.34
C PHE A 194 -11.09 13.02 1.07
N VAL A 195 -11.74 13.61 0.06
CA VAL A 195 -11.94 12.94 -1.25
C VAL A 195 -10.61 12.50 -1.85
N ILE A 196 -9.58 13.36 -1.82
CA ILE A 196 -8.25 13.03 -2.36
C ILE A 196 -7.58 11.96 -1.50
N PHE A 197 -7.53 12.17 -0.18
CA PHE A 197 -6.83 11.26 0.73
C PHE A 197 -7.47 9.87 0.79
N PHE A 198 -8.80 9.78 0.83
CA PHE A 198 -9.50 8.49 0.89
C PHE A 198 -9.36 7.71 -0.40
N ARG A 199 -9.35 8.39 -1.55
CA ARG A 199 -9.10 7.71 -2.82
C ARG A 199 -7.69 7.14 -2.88
N PHE A 200 -6.68 7.91 -2.47
CA PHE A 200 -5.31 7.41 -2.34
C PHE A 200 -5.21 6.23 -1.36
N LEU A 201 -5.87 6.33 -0.21
CA LEU A 201 -5.89 5.27 0.81
C LEU A 201 -6.58 4.00 0.31
N SER A 202 -7.63 4.12 -0.50
CA SER A 202 -8.33 2.99 -1.10
C SER A 202 -7.40 2.15 -1.99
N LEU A 203 -6.53 2.81 -2.76
CA LEU A 203 -5.53 2.14 -3.59
C LEU A 203 -4.46 1.45 -2.73
N ILE A 204 -4.02 2.08 -1.64
CA ILE A 204 -3.10 1.43 -0.68
C ILE A 204 -3.74 0.14 -0.15
N PHE A 205 -5.02 0.18 0.26
CA PHE A 205 -5.71 -1.01 0.76
C PHE A 205 -5.84 -2.11 -0.29
N ILE A 206 -6.12 -1.75 -1.56
CA ILE A 206 -6.11 -2.70 -2.66
C ILE A 206 -4.72 -3.32 -2.80
N TYR A 207 -3.65 -2.53 -2.86
CA TYR A 207 -2.29 -3.04 -3.02
C TYR A 207 -1.87 -3.96 -1.86
N LEU A 208 -2.17 -3.58 -0.62
CA LEU A 208 -1.92 -4.43 0.55
C LEU A 208 -2.66 -5.77 0.44
N MET A 209 -3.91 -5.73 -0.01
CA MET A 209 -4.72 -6.93 -0.21
C MET A 209 -4.16 -7.84 -1.30
N LEU A 210 -3.74 -7.29 -2.44
CA LEU A 210 -3.11 -8.03 -3.55
C LEU A 210 -1.79 -8.66 -3.10
N TYR A 211 -0.94 -7.86 -2.43
CA TYR A 211 0.36 -8.28 -1.94
C TYR A 211 0.25 -9.42 -0.92
N ASP A 212 -0.71 -9.34 -0.01
CA ASP A 212 -0.94 -10.39 0.99
C ASP A 212 -1.38 -11.72 0.34
N ASP A 213 -2.14 -11.69 -0.76
CA ASP A 213 -2.50 -12.91 -1.50
C ASP A 213 -1.32 -13.48 -2.33
N ILE A 214 -0.40 -12.62 -2.80
CA ILE A 214 0.82 -13.05 -3.49
C ILE A 214 1.74 -13.81 -2.53
N LYS A 215 1.76 -13.50 -1.24
CA LYS A 215 2.54 -14.26 -0.25
C LYS A 215 2.02 -15.69 -0.12
N LYS A 216 2.88 -16.68 -0.38
CA LYS A 216 2.56 -18.12 -0.26
C LYS A 216 1.95 -18.46 1.10
N ASN A 217 2.61 -18.06 2.20
CA ASN A 217 2.17 -18.42 3.55
C ASN A 217 0.81 -17.81 3.90
N SER A 218 0.59 -16.54 3.55
CA SER A 218 -0.68 -15.86 3.81
C SER A 218 -1.80 -16.45 2.97
N PHE A 219 -1.57 -16.67 1.66
CA PHE A 219 -2.50 -17.35 0.76
C PHE A 219 -2.94 -18.72 1.30
N LEU A 220 -1.99 -19.58 1.69
CA LEU A 220 -2.30 -20.92 2.21
C LEU A 220 -3.05 -20.83 3.55
N LYS A 221 -2.64 -19.93 4.45
CA LYS A 221 -3.29 -19.73 5.76
C LYS A 221 -4.73 -19.26 5.60
N LYS A 222 -5.01 -18.29 4.72
CA LYS A 222 -6.37 -17.82 4.41
C LYS A 222 -7.20 -18.93 3.78
N THR A 223 -6.65 -19.59 2.77
CA THR A 223 -7.36 -20.62 2.02
C THR A 223 -7.69 -21.84 2.89
N ALA A 224 -6.83 -22.20 3.85
CA ALA A 224 -7.10 -23.25 4.83
C ALA A 224 -8.34 -22.96 5.70
N GLN A 225 -8.67 -21.69 5.96
CA GLN A 225 -9.86 -21.33 6.75
C GLN A 225 -11.15 -21.74 6.04
N PHE A 226 -11.16 -21.80 4.71
CA PHE A 226 -12.33 -22.18 3.91
C PHE A 226 -12.72 -23.66 4.08
N TYR A 227 -11.78 -24.49 4.53
CA TYR A 227 -11.96 -25.94 4.69
C TYR A 227 -12.24 -26.36 6.13
N LYS A 228 -12.05 -25.47 7.11
CA LYS A 228 -12.14 -25.87 8.53
C LYS A 228 -13.58 -26.10 8.99
N ASN A 229 -14.50 -25.20 8.67
CA ASN A 229 -15.93 -25.31 8.93
C ASN A 229 -16.69 -24.27 8.10
N THR A 230 -17.95 -24.55 7.75
CA THR A 230 -18.88 -23.65 7.05
C THR A 230 -18.95 -22.26 7.70
N GLY A 231 -18.97 -22.18 9.03
CA GLY A 231 -18.98 -20.89 9.74
C GLY A 231 -17.74 -20.02 9.46
N ARG A 232 -16.56 -20.63 9.30
CA ARG A 232 -15.34 -19.89 8.93
C ARG A 232 -15.36 -19.44 7.47
N LEU A 233 -15.93 -20.25 6.58
CA LEU A 233 -16.14 -19.84 5.20
C LEU A 233 -17.04 -18.61 5.12
N PHE A 234 -18.18 -18.64 5.82
CA PHE A 234 -19.10 -17.50 5.88
C PHE A 234 -18.42 -16.25 6.45
N PHE A 235 -17.68 -16.39 7.56
CA PHE A 235 -16.95 -15.29 8.15
C PHE A 235 -15.89 -14.69 7.21
N SER A 236 -15.21 -15.52 6.42
CA SER A 236 -14.27 -15.03 5.40
C SER A 236 -14.95 -14.22 4.29
N TYR A 237 -16.14 -14.63 3.84
CA TYR A 237 -16.94 -13.84 2.89
C TYR A 237 -17.44 -12.54 3.51
N PHE A 238 -17.90 -12.59 4.77
CA PHE A 238 -18.34 -11.40 5.49
C PHE A 238 -17.20 -10.39 5.64
N LEU A 239 -16.01 -10.82 6.08
CA LEU A 239 -14.83 -9.97 6.16
C LEU A 239 -14.45 -9.41 4.79
N LEU A 240 -14.43 -10.24 3.75
CA LEU A 240 -14.16 -9.77 2.39
C LEU A 240 -15.15 -8.67 1.96
N SER A 241 -16.45 -8.88 2.21
CA SER A 241 -17.49 -7.90 1.91
C SER A 241 -17.28 -6.59 2.67
N LEU A 242 -16.96 -6.65 3.96
CA LEU A 242 -16.66 -5.46 4.78
C LEU A 242 -15.46 -4.70 4.24
N TYR A 243 -14.36 -5.40 3.91
CA TYR A 243 -13.19 -4.78 3.29
C TYR A 243 -13.52 -4.13 1.95
N LEU A 244 -14.24 -4.82 1.06
CA LEU A 244 -14.60 -4.29 -0.25
C LEU A 244 -15.57 -3.11 -0.16
N CYS A 245 -16.52 -3.13 0.77
CA CYS A 245 -17.41 -1.99 1.05
C CYS A 245 -16.60 -0.78 1.54
N SER A 246 -15.62 -1.01 2.43
CA SER A 246 -14.75 0.06 2.92
C SER A 246 -13.91 0.66 1.79
N VAL A 247 -13.32 -0.18 0.93
CA VAL A 247 -12.54 0.28 -0.24
C VAL A 247 -13.44 1.04 -1.23
N LEU A 248 -14.64 0.54 -1.51
CA LEU A 248 -15.61 1.20 -2.39
C LEU A 248 -16.03 2.57 -1.83
N TYR A 249 -16.34 2.64 -0.53
CA TYR A 249 -16.68 3.89 0.14
C TYR A 249 -15.53 4.91 0.07
N LEU A 250 -14.30 4.48 0.32
CA LEU A 250 -13.11 5.35 0.27
C LEU A 250 -12.80 5.82 -1.16
N MET A 251 -12.87 4.92 -2.16
CA MET A 251 -12.62 5.23 -3.57
C MET A 251 -13.64 6.25 -4.10
N HIS A 252 -14.90 6.11 -3.68
CA HIS A 252 -16.04 6.89 -4.15
C HIS A 252 -16.58 7.88 -3.11
N PHE A 253 -15.74 8.32 -2.17
CA PHE A 253 -16.15 9.16 -1.04
C PHE A 253 -16.90 10.43 -1.46
N TYR A 254 -16.53 11.01 -2.60
CA TYR A 254 -17.22 12.18 -3.18
C TYR A 254 -18.73 11.98 -3.32
N HIS A 255 -19.18 10.77 -3.64
CA HIS A 255 -20.61 10.44 -3.77
C HIS A 255 -21.30 10.20 -2.43
N PHE A 256 -20.55 9.73 -1.43
CA PHE A 256 -21.08 9.39 -0.10
C PHE A 256 -20.97 10.55 0.90
N GLN A 257 -20.22 11.61 0.58
CA GLN A 257 -19.90 12.69 1.51
C GLN A 257 -21.13 13.34 2.16
N GLY A 258 -22.30 13.38 1.48
CA GLY A 258 -23.53 13.94 2.05
C GLY A 258 -24.05 13.15 3.25
N PHE A 259 -24.00 11.82 3.17
CA PHE A 259 -24.32 10.96 4.30
C PHE A 259 -23.30 11.12 5.43
N THR A 260 -22.01 11.18 5.07
CA THR A 260 -20.92 11.39 6.02
C THR A 260 -21.05 12.72 6.77
N ARG A 261 -21.39 13.81 6.08
CA ARG A 261 -21.65 15.14 6.67
C ARG A 261 -22.76 15.07 7.70
N THR A 262 -23.85 14.39 7.39
CA THR A 262 -25.00 14.24 8.31
C THR A 262 -24.60 13.58 9.62
N ILE A 263 -23.64 12.65 9.60
CA ILE A 263 -23.18 11.91 10.79
C ILE A 263 -22.02 12.63 11.51
N LEU A 264 -21.04 13.14 10.77
CA LEU A 264 -19.81 13.71 11.33
C LEU A 264 -19.90 15.19 11.68
N ASN A 265 -20.74 15.99 11.01
CA ASN A 265 -20.88 17.40 11.34
C ASN A 265 -21.29 17.63 12.80
N PRO A 266 -22.28 16.91 13.37
CA PRO A 266 -22.61 17.05 14.79
C PRO A 266 -21.44 16.72 15.72
N VAL A 267 -20.57 15.77 15.33
CA VAL A 267 -19.37 15.41 16.09
C VAL A 267 -18.32 16.51 15.98
N PHE A 268 -18.13 17.08 14.80
CA PHE A 268 -17.21 18.20 14.59
C PHE A 268 -17.68 19.48 15.28
N ASP A 269 -18.98 19.77 15.27
CA ASP A 269 -19.60 20.84 16.05
C ASP A 269 -19.33 20.65 17.55
N TRP A 270 -19.50 19.42 18.06
CA TRP A 270 -19.23 19.10 19.46
C TRP A 270 -17.75 19.26 19.84
N LEU A 271 -16.84 18.95 18.91
CA LEU A 271 -15.40 19.09 19.10
C LEU A 271 -14.84 20.48 18.75
N GLY A 272 -15.68 21.41 18.30
CA GLY A 272 -15.26 22.74 17.85
C GLY A 272 -14.33 22.73 16.63
N ILE A 273 -14.39 21.69 15.81
CA ILE A 273 -13.53 21.53 14.64
C ILE A 273 -14.20 22.26 13.45
N PRO A 274 -13.55 23.24 12.83
CA PRO A 274 -14.10 23.91 11.66
C PRO A 274 -14.24 22.90 10.51
N HIS A 275 -15.45 22.78 9.98
CA HIS A 275 -15.77 21.89 8.86
C HIS A 275 -16.72 22.62 7.90
N LYS A 276 -16.40 22.60 6.60
CA LYS A 276 -17.25 23.10 5.51
C LYS A 276 -17.44 21.97 4.48
#